data_AF-A0A0D1C5J1-F1
#
_entry.id   AF-A0A0D1C5J1-F1
#
_cell.length_a   1.000
_cell.length_b   1.000
_cell.length_c   1.000
_cell.angle_alpha   90.00
_cell.angle_beta   90.00
_cell.angle_gamma   90.00
#
_symmetry.space_group_name_H-M   'P 1'
#
loop_
_entity.id
_entity.type
_entity.pdbx_description
1 polymer ?
#
loop_
_entity_poly.entity_id
_entity_poly.type
_entity_poly.pdbx_seq_one_letter_code
_entity_poly.pdbx_strand_id
1 'polypeptide(L)'
;MLRDMSALWGKRMKGVAAVVPALGLLAASLGGCEYADDGGPPGVAASAPPSNAGPGHPDSGVASNSPAVPPEQANDEQMRRLLGPPGTDELPYLTATGAAAAWSADVPAGDYLLTAACVAAQYAELEVRLGGADAEESNILCHTRRVMRLTHQGGLITARVAAAADPHFGASGVRLEPYPEVPGSSAGPANGWAAEQLGPEQPGEVRGYPVPGQWHRSGPVESPGTLTLTFVCEGTGAVEITVFKPNGDDLHAGSGFTCGRPFPADIPVGPDGVLVRVDATHDPVRAAYSLLPSTGGGQ
;
A
#
# COMPACT_ATOMS: atom_id res chain seq x y z
N MET A 1 34.62 -31.77 -27.90
CA MET A 1 35.75 -30.86 -27.61
C MET A 1 35.57 -29.61 -28.47
N LEU A 2 35.91 -28.44 -27.91
CA LEU A 2 35.57 -27.06 -28.33
C LEU A 2 34.18 -26.59 -27.87
N ARG A 3 34.00 -25.37 -27.36
CA ARG A 3 34.84 -24.39 -26.65
C ARG A 3 33.88 -23.26 -26.26
N ASP A 4 34.08 -22.72 -25.07
CA ASP A 4 33.66 -21.42 -24.52
C ASP A 4 32.73 -20.51 -25.36
N MET A 5 31.58 -20.13 -24.79
CA MET A 5 30.98 -18.82 -25.02
C MET A 5 30.73 -18.14 -23.68
N SER A 6 31.71 -17.33 -23.30
CA SER A 6 31.64 -16.33 -22.25
C SER A 6 30.67 -15.21 -22.66
N ALA A 7 29.69 -14.88 -21.81
CA ALA A 7 28.96 -13.62 -21.91
C ALA A 7 29.55 -12.63 -20.91
N LEU A 8 30.34 -11.68 -21.43
CA LEU A 8 30.91 -10.56 -20.69
C LEU A 8 29.80 -9.63 -20.18
N TRP A 9 29.81 -9.39 -18.88
CA TRP A 9 29.12 -8.28 -18.22
C TRP A 9 29.79 -6.95 -18.58
N GLY A 10 29.02 -6.02 -19.16
CA GLY A 10 29.46 -4.65 -19.39
C GLY A 10 29.48 -3.81 -18.11
N LYS A 11 30.65 -3.68 -17.49
CA LYS A 11 30.94 -2.72 -16.40
C LYS A 11 31.27 -1.33 -16.98
N ARG A 12 30.83 -0.31 -16.24
CA ARG A 12 30.95 1.16 -16.45
C ARG A 12 32.36 1.66 -16.78
N MET A 13 32.43 2.79 -17.50
CA MET A 13 33.49 3.80 -17.30
C MET A 13 32.93 5.20 -17.08
N LYS A 14 33.57 5.91 -16.15
CA LYS A 14 33.30 7.26 -15.65
C LYS A 14 34.07 8.33 -16.44
N GLY A 15 33.55 9.57 -16.38
CA GLY A 15 34.34 10.81 -16.28
C GLY A 15 34.56 11.55 -17.60
N VAL A 16 34.70 12.87 -17.67
CA VAL A 16 34.66 14.02 -16.75
C VAL A 16 34.53 15.25 -17.67
N ALA A 17 33.78 16.29 -17.30
CA ALA A 17 34.17 17.67 -17.64
C ALA A 17 33.44 18.66 -16.72
N ALA A 18 34.24 19.39 -15.95
CA ALA A 18 33.86 20.45 -15.04
C ALA A 18 33.62 21.78 -15.78
N VAL A 19 32.68 22.60 -15.30
CA VAL A 19 32.74 24.06 -15.36
C VAL A 19 32.03 24.65 -14.12
N VAL A 20 32.78 25.40 -13.31
CA VAL A 20 32.33 26.36 -12.27
C VAL A 20 32.81 27.73 -12.76
N PRO A 21 32.00 28.80 -12.74
CA PRO A 21 31.97 29.79 -11.61
C PRO A 21 30.57 30.44 -11.41
N ALA A 22 30.24 31.26 -10.43
CA ALA A 22 30.80 31.72 -9.16
C ALA A 22 29.68 32.44 -8.36
N LEU A 23 29.86 32.49 -7.03
CA LEU A 23 29.42 33.47 -6.04
C LEU A 23 28.24 34.43 -6.33
N GLY A 24 27.25 34.38 -5.43
CA GLY A 24 26.37 35.50 -5.10
C GLY A 24 25.84 35.34 -3.68
N LEU A 25 26.57 35.91 -2.71
CA LEU A 25 26.15 36.10 -1.32
C LEU A 25 24.81 36.84 -1.25
N LEU A 26 23.85 36.33 -0.46
CA LEU A 26 22.87 37.19 0.21
C LEU A 26 22.60 36.67 1.62
N ALA A 27 22.92 37.55 2.56
CA ALA A 27 22.87 37.37 3.98
C ALA A 27 21.45 37.56 4.54
N ALA A 28 21.24 36.91 5.68
CA ALA A 28 20.33 37.18 6.78
C ALA A 28 19.27 38.31 6.63
N SER A 29 18.03 37.94 6.94
CA SER A 29 17.18 38.74 7.84
C SER A 29 16.27 37.83 8.66
N LEU A 30 16.64 37.68 9.93
CA LEU A 30 15.75 37.28 11.02
C LEU A 30 14.79 38.45 11.24
N GLY A 31 13.52 38.30 10.87
CA GLY A 31 12.44 39.19 11.28
C GLY A 31 11.69 38.54 12.44
N GLY A 32 12.00 38.97 13.66
CA GLY A 32 11.18 38.66 14.83
C GLY A 32 9.86 39.41 14.74
N CYS A 33 8.76 38.74 15.14
CA CYS A 33 7.50 39.42 15.40
C CYS A 33 7.68 40.30 16.63
N GLU A 34 7.75 41.60 16.40
CA GLU A 34 7.68 42.65 17.40
C GLU A 34 6.30 42.65 18.06
N TYR A 35 6.28 42.51 19.38
CA TYR A 35 5.15 42.88 20.23
C TYR A 35 5.13 44.40 20.33
N ALA A 36 4.13 45.05 19.73
CA ALA A 36 3.81 46.42 20.05
C ALA A 36 3.06 46.45 21.40
N ASP A 37 3.77 46.92 22.41
CA ASP A 37 3.24 47.35 23.71
C ASP A 37 2.89 48.84 23.58
N ASP A 38 1.59 49.15 23.45
CA ASP A 38 1.10 50.53 23.52
C ASP A 38 0.74 50.86 24.97
N GLY A 39 1.68 51.51 25.65
CA GLY A 39 1.45 52.10 26.96
C GLY A 39 0.76 53.47 26.87
N GLY A 40 -0.28 53.68 27.68
CA GLY A 40 -0.58 55.00 28.25
C GLY A 40 -2.02 55.23 28.76
N PRO A 41 -2.25 55.93 29.91
CA PRO A 41 -3.33 55.66 30.88
C PRO A 41 -4.25 56.89 31.11
N PRO A 42 -4.95 57.10 32.28
CA PRO A 42 -5.64 56.21 33.23
C PRO A 42 -7.15 56.58 33.37
N GLY A 43 -7.98 55.73 33.99
CA GLY A 43 -9.34 56.18 34.36
C GLY A 43 -10.25 55.19 35.07
N VAL A 44 -10.27 55.31 36.40
CA VAL A 44 -11.41 55.10 37.34
C VAL A 44 -12.30 53.86 37.25
N ALA A 45 -12.32 53.15 38.38
CA ALA A 45 -13.27 52.10 38.75
C ALA A 45 -14.74 52.54 38.63
N ALA A 46 -15.59 51.64 38.10
CA ALA A 46 -17.00 51.56 38.46
C ALA A 46 -17.57 50.17 38.10
N SER A 47 -18.25 49.58 39.07
CA SER A 47 -18.93 48.29 39.07
C SER A 47 -19.93 48.10 37.91
N ALA A 48 -20.05 46.86 37.41
CA ALA A 48 -21.17 46.45 36.55
C ALA A 48 -22.00 45.33 37.24
N PRO A 49 -23.34 45.29 37.04
CA PRO A 49 -24.28 44.46 37.79
C PRO A 49 -24.51 43.07 37.17
N PRO A 50 -25.16 42.12 37.89
CA PRO A 50 -25.47 40.80 37.36
C PRO A 50 -26.64 40.90 36.37
N SER A 51 -26.49 40.28 35.20
CA SER A 51 -27.59 40.13 34.23
C SER A 51 -27.99 38.67 34.10
N ASN A 52 -29.29 38.47 34.24
CA ASN A 52 -30.00 37.22 34.41
C ASN A 52 -29.98 36.28 33.19
N ALA A 53 -29.99 34.99 33.51
CA ALA A 53 -30.75 33.89 32.92
C ALA A 53 -31.45 34.12 31.56
N GLY A 54 -31.00 33.34 30.58
CA GLY A 54 -31.73 32.96 29.36
C GLY A 54 -31.44 31.48 29.03
N PRO A 55 -32.38 30.75 28.40
CA PRO A 55 -32.57 29.32 28.65
C PRO A 55 -31.72 28.38 27.77
N GLY A 56 -31.15 27.36 28.41
CA GLY A 56 -30.97 26.00 27.89
C GLY A 56 -30.33 25.84 26.52
N HIS A 57 -29.02 26.07 26.42
CA HIS A 57 -28.21 25.37 25.42
C HIS A 57 -27.86 23.99 26.03
N PRO A 58 -28.28 22.86 25.45
CA PRO A 58 -27.72 21.59 25.90
C PRO A 58 -26.26 21.59 25.47
N ASP A 59 -25.37 21.68 26.47
CA ASP A 59 -23.96 21.34 26.37
C ASP A 59 -23.84 20.01 25.61
N SER A 60 -23.55 20.11 24.31
CA SER A 60 -23.13 18.96 23.51
C SER A 60 -21.65 18.72 23.77
N GLY A 61 -21.32 18.59 25.06
CA GLY A 61 -20.07 18.05 25.56
C GLY A 61 -20.25 16.55 25.82
N VAL A 62 -20.77 15.81 24.83
CA VAL A 62 -20.62 14.36 24.85
C VAL A 62 -19.18 14.12 24.41
N ALA A 63 -18.27 14.13 25.39
CA ALA A 63 -17.01 13.44 25.26
C ALA A 63 -17.37 12.04 24.74
N SER A 64 -16.90 11.73 23.53
CA SER A 64 -17.12 10.44 22.93
C SER A 64 -16.45 9.41 23.84
N ASN A 65 -17.23 8.78 24.71
CA ASN A 65 -16.83 7.66 25.57
C ASN A 65 -16.66 6.38 24.74
N SER A 66 -16.11 6.51 23.53
CA SER A 66 -15.57 5.35 22.83
C SER A 66 -14.32 4.93 23.61
N PRO A 67 -14.22 3.67 24.06
CA PRO A 67 -12.97 3.17 24.64
C PRO A 67 -11.84 3.51 23.67
N ALA A 68 -10.87 4.31 24.11
CA ALA A 68 -9.69 4.59 23.31
C ALA A 68 -8.99 3.25 23.05
N VAL A 69 -9.03 2.78 21.81
CA VAL A 69 -8.29 1.58 21.40
C VAL A 69 -6.81 1.86 21.69
N PRO A 70 -6.12 0.98 22.44
CA PRO A 70 -4.70 1.15 22.69
C PRO A 70 -3.93 1.34 21.36
N PRO A 71 -2.94 2.24 21.29
CA PRO A 71 -2.23 2.53 20.04
C PRO A 71 -1.57 1.29 19.44
N GLU A 72 -1.13 0.35 20.27
CA GLU A 72 -0.59 -0.94 19.85
C GLU A 72 -1.61 -1.76 19.05
N GLN A 73 -2.85 -1.87 19.55
CA GLN A 73 -3.91 -2.62 18.88
C GLN A 73 -4.32 -1.99 17.56
N ALA A 74 -4.33 -0.65 17.48
CA ALA A 74 -4.57 0.07 16.24
C ALA A 74 -3.44 -0.14 15.22
N ASN A 75 -2.19 -0.18 15.67
CA ASN A 75 -1.02 -0.42 14.82
C ASN A 75 -0.99 -1.86 14.30
N ASP A 76 -1.32 -2.84 15.13
CA ASP A 76 -1.42 -4.25 14.71
C ASP A 76 -2.51 -4.47 13.65
N GLU A 77 -3.67 -3.83 13.84
CA GLU A 77 -4.76 -3.83 12.85
C GLU A 77 -4.31 -3.20 11.53
N GLN A 78 -3.65 -2.03 11.60
CA GLN A 78 -3.15 -1.36 10.41
C GLN A 78 -2.07 -2.19 9.71
N MET A 79 -1.16 -2.82 10.46
CA MET A 79 -0.12 -3.70 9.91
C MET A 79 -0.74 -4.88 9.16
N ARG A 80 -1.78 -5.49 9.74
CA ARG A 80 -2.48 -6.63 9.11
C ARG A 80 -3.15 -6.22 7.80
N ARG A 81 -3.72 -5.01 7.71
CA ARG A 81 -4.28 -4.49 6.46
C ARG A 81 -3.21 -4.28 5.39
N LEU A 82 -2.07 -3.73 5.79
CA LEU A 82 -0.95 -3.48 4.88
C LEU A 82 -0.32 -4.79 4.38
N LEU A 83 -0.06 -5.78 5.23
CA LEU A 83 0.57 -7.04 4.81
C LEU A 83 -0.42 -8.07 4.24
N GLY A 84 -1.69 -7.95 4.58
CA GLY A 84 -2.67 -9.02 4.38
C GLY A 84 -2.51 -10.15 5.41
N PRO A 85 -3.37 -11.19 5.32
CA PRO A 85 -3.28 -12.36 6.19
C PRO A 85 -1.98 -13.15 5.95
N PRO A 86 -1.50 -13.97 6.89
CA PRO A 86 -0.40 -14.90 6.61
C PRO A 86 -0.81 -15.88 5.49
N GLY A 87 0.13 -16.21 4.61
CA GLY A 87 -0.09 -17.21 3.55
C GLY A 87 -0.20 -18.63 4.11
N THR A 88 -0.72 -19.55 3.30
CA THR A 88 -0.84 -20.98 3.64
C THR A 88 0.41 -21.80 3.33
N ASP A 89 1.37 -21.23 2.62
CA ASP A 89 2.41 -21.97 1.90
C ASP A 89 3.71 -22.15 2.71
N GLU A 90 3.62 -22.08 4.04
CA GLU A 90 4.75 -22.09 4.99
C GLU A 90 5.82 -21.01 4.72
N LEU A 91 5.52 -20.05 3.86
CA LEU A 91 6.44 -18.96 3.53
C LEU A 91 6.54 -17.95 4.68
N PRO A 92 7.69 -17.27 4.82
CA PRO A 92 7.92 -16.35 5.91
C PRO A 92 6.91 -15.20 5.98
N TYR A 93 6.35 -15.01 7.18
CA TYR A 93 5.52 -13.88 7.55
C TYR A 93 5.96 -13.44 8.95
N LEU A 94 6.37 -12.18 9.09
CA LEU A 94 6.78 -11.66 10.39
C LEU A 94 6.35 -10.21 10.57
N THR A 95 5.82 -9.93 11.76
CA THR A 95 5.54 -8.58 12.26
C THR A 95 6.28 -8.38 13.58
N ALA A 96 6.78 -7.17 13.81
CA ALA A 96 7.46 -6.80 15.04
C ALA A 96 7.05 -5.39 15.49
N THR A 97 6.74 -5.25 16.77
CA THR A 97 6.48 -3.96 17.42
C THR A 97 7.70 -3.58 18.24
N GLY A 98 8.19 -2.36 18.04
CA GLY A 98 9.37 -1.84 18.71
C GLY A 98 10.71 -2.39 18.25
N ALA A 99 10.69 -3.26 17.25
CA ALA A 99 11.88 -3.91 16.69
C ALA A 99 11.73 -4.06 15.18
N ALA A 100 12.85 -4.43 14.54
CA ALA A 100 12.84 -4.78 13.13
C ALA A 100 12.18 -6.16 12.93
N ALA A 101 11.25 -6.27 11.99
CA ALA A 101 10.78 -7.54 11.50
C ALA A 101 11.82 -8.12 10.54
N ALA A 102 12.46 -9.22 10.90
CA ALA A 102 13.49 -9.87 10.09
C ALA A 102 13.33 -11.39 10.06
N TRP A 103 13.50 -11.99 8.90
CA TRP A 103 13.59 -13.44 8.75
C TRP A 103 14.68 -13.83 7.75
N SER A 104 15.14 -15.06 7.87
CA SER A 104 16.04 -15.70 6.93
C SER A 104 15.56 -17.13 6.72
N ALA A 105 15.29 -17.52 5.48
CA ALA A 105 14.71 -18.81 5.15
C ALA A 105 15.23 -19.33 3.81
N ASP A 106 15.43 -20.64 3.71
CA ASP A 106 15.66 -21.31 2.43
C ASP A 106 14.34 -21.42 1.67
N VAL A 107 14.28 -20.77 0.51
CA VAL A 107 13.09 -20.69 -0.34
C VAL A 107 13.38 -21.46 -1.63
N PRO A 108 12.44 -22.25 -2.17
CA PRO A 108 12.60 -22.91 -3.47
C PRO A 108 12.88 -21.92 -4.62
N ALA A 109 13.28 -22.47 -5.78
CA ALA A 109 13.33 -21.67 -7.00
C ALA A 109 11.92 -21.29 -7.44
N GLY A 110 11.72 -20.04 -7.87
CA GLY A 110 10.42 -19.54 -8.28
C GLY A 110 10.34 -18.01 -8.29
N ASP A 111 9.17 -17.51 -8.67
CA ASP A 111 8.82 -16.10 -8.54
C ASP A 111 8.00 -15.86 -7.28
N TYR A 112 8.32 -14.77 -6.58
CA TYR A 112 7.71 -14.41 -5.30
C TYR A 112 7.30 -12.93 -5.27
N LEU A 113 6.33 -12.62 -4.42
CA LEU A 113 5.99 -11.26 -4.00
C LEU A 113 6.49 -11.07 -2.57
N LEU A 114 7.44 -10.16 -2.40
CA LEU A 114 7.85 -9.68 -1.07
C LEU A 114 7.06 -8.41 -0.76
N THR A 115 6.25 -8.45 0.29
CA THR A 115 5.52 -7.30 0.81
C THR A 115 6.15 -6.82 2.11
N ALA A 116 6.46 -5.53 2.18
CA ALA A 116 7.01 -4.85 3.35
C ALA A 116 6.10 -3.70 3.76
N ALA A 117 5.91 -3.50 5.07
CA ALA A 117 5.14 -2.39 5.58
C ALA A 117 5.65 -1.92 6.95
N CYS A 118 5.34 -0.68 7.29
CA CYS A 118 5.58 -0.10 8.61
C CYS A 118 4.44 0.85 9.00
N VAL A 119 4.24 1.05 10.30
CA VAL A 119 3.28 2.01 10.86
C VAL A 119 3.92 2.74 12.04
N ALA A 120 3.36 3.90 12.37
CA ALA A 120 3.81 4.74 13.49
C ALA A 120 5.28 5.22 13.39
N ALA A 121 5.77 5.35 12.15
CA ALA A 121 6.99 6.06 11.79
C ALA A 121 6.72 6.90 10.52
N GLN A 122 7.70 7.69 10.08
CA GLN A 122 7.61 8.29 8.74
C GLN A 122 8.16 7.34 7.67
N TYR A 123 9.30 6.70 7.94
CA TYR A 123 9.98 5.83 7.00
C TYR A 123 10.50 4.57 7.71
N ALA A 124 10.69 3.51 6.94
CA ALA A 124 11.45 2.33 7.34
C ALA A 124 12.48 1.96 6.28
N GLU A 125 13.53 1.31 6.73
CA GLU A 125 14.55 0.70 5.87
C GLU A 125 14.17 -0.75 5.60
N LEU A 126 14.10 -1.13 4.32
CA LEU A 126 13.91 -2.49 3.85
C LEU A 126 15.24 -2.98 3.27
N GLU A 127 15.78 -4.04 3.86
CA GLU A 127 16.94 -4.78 3.37
C GLU A 127 16.47 -6.13 2.83
N VAL A 128 16.85 -6.46 1.59
CA VAL A 128 16.58 -7.76 0.98
C VAL A 128 17.88 -8.36 0.46
N ARG A 129 18.17 -9.61 0.85
CA ARG A 129 19.36 -10.33 0.37
C ARG A 129 18.95 -11.67 -0.23
N LEU A 130 19.38 -11.90 -1.47
CA LEU A 130 19.18 -13.16 -2.19
C LEU A 130 20.48 -13.96 -2.16
N GLY A 131 20.50 -15.06 -1.42
CA GLY A 131 21.67 -15.91 -1.21
C GLY A 131 22.85 -15.15 -0.61
N GLY A 132 24.04 -15.31 -1.22
CA GLY A 132 25.26 -14.62 -0.82
C GLY A 132 25.48 -13.25 -1.51
N ALA A 133 24.47 -12.70 -2.18
CA ALA A 133 24.59 -11.40 -2.84
C ALA A 133 24.65 -10.24 -1.83
N ASP A 134 25.05 -9.06 -2.31
CA ASP A 134 24.91 -7.83 -1.53
C ASP A 134 23.43 -7.56 -1.22
N ALA A 135 23.16 -6.90 -0.09
CA ALA A 135 21.79 -6.52 0.25
C ALA A 135 21.32 -5.40 -0.68
N GLU A 136 20.10 -5.53 -1.18
CA GLU A 136 19.35 -4.44 -1.78
C GLU A 136 18.66 -3.66 -0.65
N GLU A 137 19.07 -2.40 -0.49
CA GLU A 137 18.53 -1.48 0.50
C GLU A 137 17.54 -0.52 -0.16
N SER A 138 16.40 -0.30 0.48
CA SER A 138 15.42 0.66 0.03
C SER A 138 14.66 1.30 1.19
N ASN A 139 14.25 2.54 1.01
CA ASN A 139 13.36 3.21 1.95
C ASN A 139 11.90 2.94 1.58
N ILE A 140 11.07 2.72 2.59
CA ILE A 140 9.62 2.60 2.46
C ILE A 140 8.95 3.70 3.29
N LEU A 141 7.89 4.29 2.74
CA LEU A 141 7.03 5.21 3.49
C LEU A 141 6.15 4.39 4.42
N CYS A 142 6.05 4.79 5.69
CA CYS A 142 5.14 4.11 6.61
C CYS A 142 3.69 4.53 6.40
N HIS A 143 2.79 3.66 6.82
CA HIS A 143 1.36 3.68 6.50
C HIS A 143 1.04 3.36 5.03
N THR A 144 2.07 3.05 4.22
CA THR A 144 1.94 2.39 2.92
C THR A 144 2.61 1.01 2.98
N ARG A 145 2.40 0.23 1.94
CA ARG A 145 3.14 -1.02 1.71
C ARG A 145 4.09 -0.84 0.53
N ARG A 146 5.13 -1.66 0.49
CA ARG A 146 6.01 -1.84 -0.66
C ARG A 146 5.95 -3.29 -1.10
N VAL A 147 5.70 -3.52 -2.38
CA VAL A 147 5.67 -4.84 -2.97
C VAL A 147 6.78 -4.97 -3.99
N MET A 148 7.52 -6.06 -3.95
CA MET A 148 8.61 -6.35 -4.87
C MET A 148 8.42 -7.75 -5.45
N ARG A 149 8.48 -7.87 -6.77
CA ARG A 149 8.61 -9.18 -7.41
C ARG A 149 10.06 -9.65 -7.31
N LEU A 150 10.26 -10.84 -6.77
CA LEU A 150 11.56 -11.49 -6.66
C LEU A 150 11.59 -12.73 -7.55
N THR A 151 12.56 -12.82 -8.45
CA THR A 151 12.85 -14.07 -9.18
C THR A 151 14.04 -14.73 -8.51
N HIS A 152 13.83 -15.90 -7.92
CA HIS A 152 14.83 -16.59 -7.10
C HIS A 152 15.19 -17.96 -7.67
N GLN A 153 16.47 -18.31 -7.64
CA GLN A 153 16.97 -19.60 -8.15
C GLN A 153 16.97 -20.72 -7.09
N GLY A 154 16.39 -20.43 -5.92
CA GLY A 154 16.39 -21.31 -4.77
C GLY A 154 17.53 -21.02 -3.79
N GLY A 155 17.29 -21.34 -2.52
CA GLY A 155 18.21 -21.14 -1.40
C GLY A 155 17.82 -19.95 -0.52
N LEU A 156 18.78 -19.47 0.28
CA LEU A 156 18.52 -18.49 1.32
C LEU A 156 17.99 -17.15 0.78
N ILE A 157 16.91 -16.65 1.35
CA ILE A 157 16.47 -15.27 1.26
C ILE A 157 16.49 -14.68 2.67
N THR A 158 17.01 -13.47 2.81
CA THR A 158 16.89 -12.68 4.05
C THR A 158 16.13 -11.40 3.75
N ALA A 159 15.12 -11.09 4.55
CA ALA A 159 14.40 -9.83 4.48
C ALA A 159 14.31 -9.20 5.86
N ARG A 160 14.52 -7.89 5.94
CA ARG A 160 14.44 -7.12 7.17
C ARG A 160 13.79 -5.77 6.90
N VAL A 161 12.82 -5.41 7.75
CA VAL A 161 12.21 -4.07 7.76
C VAL A 161 12.42 -3.45 9.13
N ALA A 162 13.02 -2.27 9.17
CA ALA A 162 13.28 -1.52 10.40
C ALA A 162 12.67 -0.12 10.30
N ALA A 163 11.63 0.14 11.08
CA ALA A 163 11.01 1.46 11.16
C ALA A 163 11.90 2.44 11.95
N ALA A 164 12.12 3.63 11.41
CA ALA A 164 12.80 4.72 12.12
C ALA A 164 11.83 5.41 13.09
N ALA A 165 11.37 4.67 14.09
CA ALA A 165 10.41 5.11 15.10
C ALA A 165 10.94 4.94 16.53
N ASP A 166 10.27 5.59 17.47
CA ASP A 166 10.39 5.25 18.89
C ASP A 166 10.01 3.76 19.08
N PRO A 167 10.85 2.96 19.76
CA PRO A 167 10.64 1.53 19.94
C PRO A 167 9.35 1.17 20.71
N HIS A 168 8.59 2.11 21.24
CA HIS A 168 7.34 1.76 21.93
C HIS A 168 6.10 1.74 21.02
N PHE A 169 6.19 2.31 19.81
CA PHE A 169 5.01 2.50 18.96
C PHE A 169 5.19 2.02 17.53
N GLY A 170 6.41 2.05 16.99
CA GLY A 170 6.67 1.62 15.63
C GLY A 170 6.39 0.13 15.46
N ALA A 171 5.61 -0.24 14.44
CA ALA A 171 5.50 -1.64 14.03
C ALA A 171 5.98 -1.78 12.58
N SER A 172 6.64 -2.90 12.31
CA SER A 172 7.14 -3.27 10.99
C SER A 172 6.71 -4.69 10.67
N GLY A 173 6.66 -5.01 9.38
CA GLY A 173 6.48 -6.39 8.98
C GLY A 173 6.86 -6.65 7.55
N VAL A 174 7.15 -7.91 7.29
CA VAL A 174 7.58 -8.38 5.98
C VAL A 174 7.05 -9.78 5.74
N ARG A 175 6.60 -10.01 4.51
CA ARG A 175 5.91 -11.23 4.09
C ARG A 175 6.42 -11.65 2.72
N LEU A 176 6.59 -12.95 2.54
CA LEU A 176 6.83 -13.57 1.24
C LEU A 176 5.60 -14.39 0.82
N GLU A 177 5.19 -14.26 -0.44
CA GLU A 177 4.14 -15.06 -1.07
C GLU A 177 4.62 -15.56 -2.44
N PRO A 178 4.11 -16.69 -2.95
CA PRO A 178 4.36 -17.06 -4.34
C PRO A 178 3.75 -16.02 -5.28
N TYR A 179 4.45 -15.73 -6.38
CA TYR A 179 3.88 -14.94 -7.46
C TYR A 179 2.86 -15.81 -8.24
N PRO A 180 1.65 -15.32 -8.55
CA PRO A 180 0.70 -16.09 -9.33
C PRO A 180 1.21 -16.30 -10.78
N GLU A 181 1.70 -17.51 -11.07
CA GLU A 181 2.35 -17.84 -12.35
C GLU A 181 1.37 -17.83 -13.54
N VAL A 182 0.14 -18.30 -13.32
CA VAL A 182 -0.88 -18.44 -14.36
C VAL A 182 -1.92 -17.31 -14.19
N PRO A 183 -2.30 -16.59 -15.27
CA PRO A 183 -3.50 -15.78 -15.24
C PRO A 183 -4.66 -16.63 -14.71
N GLY A 184 -5.23 -16.24 -13.58
CA GLY A 184 -6.20 -17.08 -12.91
C GLY A 184 -7.50 -17.14 -13.71
N SER A 185 -7.81 -18.24 -14.37
CA SER A 185 -9.17 -18.51 -14.85
C SER A 185 -9.97 -19.27 -13.79
N SER A 186 -9.90 -18.89 -12.52
CA SER A 186 -10.46 -19.75 -11.46
C SER A 186 -11.88 -19.34 -11.09
N ALA A 187 -12.85 -19.75 -11.93
CA ALA A 187 -14.06 -20.47 -11.52
C ALA A 187 -15.08 -20.52 -12.67
N GLY A 188 -15.17 -21.65 -13.39
CA GLY A 188 -16.32 -21.96 -14.25
C GLY A 188 -17.70 -21.70 -13.59
N PRO A 189 -17.88 -21.87 -12.25
CA PRO A 189 -19.09 -21.48 -11.53
C PRO A 189 -19.32 -19.96 -11.36
N ALA A 190 -18.29 -19.12 -11.46
CA ALA A 190 -18.40 -17.68 -11.27
C ALA A 190 -18.82 -16.94 -12.55
N ASN A 191 -18.68 -17.56 -13.73
CA ASN A 191 -18.97 -16.91 -15.00
C ASN A 191 -20.43 -16.49 -15.13
N GLY A 192 -21.39 -17.32 -14.69
CA GLY A 192 -22.82 -17.01 -14.75
C GLY A 192 -23.19 -15.83 -13.86
N TRP A 193 -22.83 -15.92 -12.57
CA TRP A 193 -23.06 -14.85 -11.60
C TRP A 193 -22.33 -13.56 -11.99
N ALA A 194 -21.06 -13.64 -12.40
CA ALA A 194 -20.33 -12.45 -12.81
C ALA A 194 -20.90 -11.82 -14.08
N ALA A 195 -21.43 -12.60 -15.02
CA ALA A 195 -22.14 -12.07 -16.18
C ALA A 195 -23.44 -11.34 -15.77
N GLU A 196 -24.14 -11.80 -14.73
CA GLU A 196 -25.29 -11.09 -14.17
C GLU A 196 -24.89 -9.77 -13.50
N GLN A 197 -23.76 -9.73 -12.80
CA GLN A 197 -23.31 -8.56 -12.04
C GLN A 197 -22.53 -7.52 -12.87
N LEU A 198 -21.65 -7.97 -13.76
CA LEU A 198 -20.80 -7.14 -14.63
C LEU A 198 -21.41 -6.90 -16.01
N GLY A 199 -22.53 -7.58 -16.32
CA GLY A 199 -23.14 -7.57 -17.64
C GLY A 199 -22.43 -8.49 -18.64
N PRO A 200 -22.86 -8.45 -19.91
CA PRO A 200 -22.26 -9.25 -20.98
C PRO A 200 -20.79 -8.86 -21.20
N GLU A 201 -19.98 -9.83 -21.59
CA GLU A 201 -18.58 -9.60 -21.93
C GLU A 201 -18.45 -8.67 -23.15
N GLN A 202 -17.59 -7.67 -23.05
CA GLN A 202 -17.33 -6.69 -24.08
C GLN A 202 -16.00 -6.98 -24.79
N PRO A 203 -15.85 -6.58 -26.07
CA PRO A 203 -14.58 -6.71 -26.77
C PRO A 203 -13.44 -5.96 -26.04
N GLY A 204 -12.30 -6.63 -25.85
CA GLY A 204 -11.15 -6.08 -25.13
C GLY A 204 -11.30 -6.04 -23.60
N GLU A 205 -12.38 -6.61 -23.05
CA GLU A 205 -12.57 -6.76 -21.61
C GLU A 205 -11.63 -7.83 -21.04
N VAL A 206 -10.97 -7.50 -19.93
CA VAL A 206 -10.29 -8.51 -19.12
C VAL A 206 -11.08 -8.76 -17.85
N ARG A 207 -11.51 -10.02 -17.63
CA ARG A 207 -12.22 -10.44 -16.42
C ARG A 207 -11.34 -11.29 -15.52
N GLY A 208 -11.56 -11.14 -14.21
CA GLY A 208 -10.90 -11.97 -13.22
C GLY A 208 -11.82 -12.37 -12.08
N TYR A 209 -11.47 -13.50 -11.46
CA TYR A 209 -12.25 -14.18 -10.42
C TYR A 209 -11.31 -14.47 -9.24
N PRO A 210 -11.00 -13.46 -8.42
CA PRO A 210 -10.06 -13.63 -7.31
C PRO A 210 -10.66 -14.55 -6.24
N VAL A 211 -9.83 -15.48 -5.76
CA VAL A 211 -10.13 -16.26 -4.56
C VAL A 211 -9.77 -15.40 -3.34
N PRO A 212 -10.65 -15.26 -2.33
CA PRO A 212 -10.34 -14.47 -1.15
C PRO A 212 -9.01 -14.87 -0.49
N GLY A 213 -8.20 -13.87 -0.14
CA GLY A 213 -6.87 -14.03 0.46
C GLY A 213 -5.74 -14.41 -0.50
N GLN A 214 -6.03 -14.66 -1.79
CA GLN A 214 -5.03 -15.04 -2.78
C GLN A 214 -4.83 -13.95 -3.83
N TRP A 215 -3.60 -13.84 -4.34
CA TRP A 215 -3.29 -12.98 -5.48
C TRP A 215 -3.82 -13.61 -6.78
N HIS A 216 -4.62 -12.83 -7.51
CA HIS A 216 -5.11 -13.15 -8.84
C HIS A 216 -4.37 -12.29 -9.86
N ARG A 217 -3.86 -12.91 -10.93
CA ARG A 217 -3.25 -12.19 -12.05
C ARG A 217 -4.24 -12.09 -13.21
N SER A 218 -4.50 -10.88 -13.70
CA SER A 218 -5.41 -10.65 -14.83
C SER A 218 -4.85 -11.22 -16.14
N GLY A 219 -3.53 -11.22 -16.28
CA GLY A 219 -2.85 -11.45 -17.56
C GLY A 219 -2.81 -10.18 -18.42
N PRO A 220 -2.18 -10.26 -19.61
CA PRO A 220 -1.99 -9.11 -20.49
C PRO A 220 -3.30 -8.47 -20.94
N VAL A 221 -3.28 -7.15 -21.13
CA VAL A 221 -4.41 -6.39 -21.68
C VAL A 221 -4.14 -6.01 -23.14
N GLU A 222 -5.17 -6.01 -23.98
CA GLU A 222 -5.03 -5.65 -25.40
C GLU A 222 -4.72 -4.16 -25.60
N SER A 223 -5.30 -3.31 -24.76
CA SER A 223 -5.15 -1.85 -24.81
C SER A 223 -4.68 -1.30 -23.47
N PRO A 224 -3.36 -1.19 -23.22
CA PRO A 224 -2.83 -0.56 -22.01
C PRO A 224 -3.21 0.92 -21.94
N GLY A 225 -3.33 1.46 -20.72
CA GLY A 225 -3.76 2.84 -20.49
C GLY A 225 -4.64 2.96 -19.25
N THR A 226 -5.45 4.01 -19.19
CA THR A 226 -6.45 4.15 -18.12
C THR A 226 -7.62 3.21 -18.39
N LEU A 227 -7.78 2.20 -17.56
CA LEU A 227 -8.88 1.25 -17.60
C LEU A 227 -9.81 1.47 -16.41
N THR A 228 -11.11 1.35 -16.62
CA THR A 228 -12.11 1.27 -15.55
C THR A 228 -12.12 -0.15 -15.00
N LEU A 229 -11.65 -0.32 -13.77
CA LEU A 229 -11.87 -1.50 -12.94
C LEU A 229 -13.30 -1.46 -12.40
N THR A 230 -14.13 -2.43 -12.78
CA THR A 230 -15.42 -2.66 -12.13
C THR A 230 -15.33 -3.89 -11.26
N PHE A 231 -15.34 -3.71 -9.95
CA PHE A 231 -15.31 -4.80 -8.98
C PHE A 231 -16.72 -5.10 -8.46
N VAL A 232 -17.06 -6.38 -8.34
CA VAL A 232 -18.29 -6.86 -7.74
C VAL A 232 -17.98 -7.95 -6.73
N CYS A 233 -18.73 -7.97 -5.63
CA CYS A 233 -18.70 -9.07 -4.69
C CYS A 233 -20.09 -9.39 -4.16
N GLU A 234 -20.24 -10.63 -3.69
CA GLU A 234 -21.43 -11.13 -3.04
C GLU A 234 -21.05 -11.83 -1.74
N GLY A 235 -21.76 -11.47 -0.68
CA GLY A 235 -21.51 -11.90 0.68
C GLY A 235 -22.13 -10.91 1.66
N THR A 236 -22.11 -11.27 2.93
CA THR A 236 -22.64 -10.49 4.07
C THR A 236 -21.60 -9.54 4.66
N GLY A 237 -20.32 -9.72 4.31
CA GLY A 237 -19.20 -8.97 4.84
C GLY A 237 -18.77 -7.76 4.00
N ALA A 238 -17.98 -6.90 4.63
CA ALA A 238 -17.18 -5.91 3.91
C ALA A 238 -15.87 -6.55 3.44
N VAL A 239 -15.43 -6.19 2.23
CA VAL A 239 -14.15 -6.62 1.68
C VAL A 239 -13.15 -5.48 1.54
N GLU A 240 -11.89 -5.84 1.53
CA GLU A 240 -10.78 -5.00 1.12
C GLU A 240 -10.29 -5.50 -0.25
N ILE A 241 -10.13 -4.58 -1.20
CA ILE A 241 -9.53 -4.90 -2.51
C ILE A 241 -8.20 -4.17 -2.62
N THR A 242 -7.21 -4.91 -3.07
CA THR A 242 -5.88 -4.42 -3.36
C THR A 242 -5.53 -4.75 -4.80
N VAL A 243 -5.11 -3.74 -5.56
CA VAL A 243 -4.75 -3.87 -6.98
C VAL A 243 -3.36 -3.29 -7.21
N PHE A 244 -2.47 -4.11 -7.76
CA PHE A 244 -1.11 -3.72 -8.10
C PHE A 244 -0.82 -3.91 -9.57
N LYS A 245 0.22 -3.23 -10.05
CA LYS A 245 0.92 -3.68 -11.24
C LYS A 245 1.66 -4.98 -10.94
N PRO A 246 1.89 -5.84 -11.95
CA PRO A 246 2.72 -7.04 -11.86
C PRO A 246 4.14 -6.85 -11.32
N ASN A 247 4.68 -5.63 -11.36
CA ASN A 247 5.99 -5.27 -10.81
C ASN A 247 5.93 -4.86 -9.31
N GLY A 248 4.73 -4.73 -8.73
CA GLY A 248 4.53 -4.37 -7.31
C GLY A 248 4.13 -2.91 -7.06
N ASP A 249 3.93 -2.08 -8.07
CA ASP A 249 3.44 -0.70 -7.85
C ASP A 249 1.96 -0.69 -7.46
N ASP A 250 1.61 0.05 -6.39
CA ASP A 250 0.22 0.28 -5.98
C ASP A 250 -0.59 0.99 -7.08
N LEU A 251 -1.71 0.39 -7.50
CA LEU A 251 -2.67 1.02 -8.43
C LEU A 251 -3.94 1.46 -7.71
N HIS A 252 -4.42 0.62 -6.80
CA HIS A 252 -5.61 0.91 -6.01
C HIS A 252 -5.58 0.08 -4.72
N ALA A 253 -5.95 0.70 -3.60
CA ALA A 253 -6.21 0.01 -2.36
C ALA A 253 -7.40 0.67 -1.68
N GLY A 254 -8.38 -0.12 -1.26
CA GLY A 254 -9.54 0.37 -0.55
C GLY A 254 -10.12 -0.69 0.39
N SER A 255 -10.60 -0.23 1.54
CA SER A 255 -11.18 -1.08 2.58
C SER A 255 -12.65 -0.74 2.82
N GLY A 256 -13.44 -1.72 3.25
CA GLY A 256 -14.82 -1.48 3.69
C GLY A 256 -15.85 -1.53 2.56
N PHE A 257 -15.53 -2.17 1.44
CA PHE A 257 -16.46 -2.33 0.32
C PHE A 257 -17.59 -3.27 0.72
N THR A 258 -18.81 -2.74 0.75
CA THR A 258 -20.00 -3.55 1.03
C THR A 258 -20.42 -4.30 -0.24
N CYS A 259 -20.52 -5.62 -0.14
CA CYS A 259 -20.95 -6.45 -1.26
C CYS A 259 -22.41 -6.16 -1.69
N GLY A 260 -22.72 -6.45 -2.97
CA GLY A 260 -24.03 -6.20 -3.57
C GLY A 260 -24.15 -4.92 -4.41
N ARG A 261 -23.09 -4.14 -4.58
CA ARG A 261 -23.02 -3.05 -5.55
C ARG A 261 -21.70 -3.06 -6.33
N PRO A 262 -21.71 -2.85 -7.65
CA PRO A 262 -20.48 -2.66 -8.41
C PRO A 262 -19.72 -1.42 -7.94
N PHE A 263 -18.39 -1.54 -7.89
CA PHE A 263 -17.48 -0.47 -7.57
C PHE A 263 -16.60 -0.16 -8.80
N PRO A 264 -16.80 0.98 -9.48
CA PRO A 264 -15.95 1.43 -10.56
C PRO A 264 -14.77 2.28 -10.05
N ALA A 265 -13.57 2.05 -10.58
CA ALA A 265 -12.40 2.89 -10.36
C ALA A 265 -11.51 2.93 -11.61
N ASP A 266 -11.10 4.12 -12.04
CA ASP A 266 -10.15 4.28 -13.15
C ASP A 266 -8.72 4.09 -12.65
N ILE A 267 -7.98 3.16 -13.26
CA ILE A 267 -6.62 2.80 -12.89
C ILE A 267 -5.68 2.76 -14.11
N PRO A 268 -4.41 3.18 -13.97
CA PRO A 268 -3.44 3.08 -15.06
C PRO A 268 -2.87 1.66 -15.16
N VAL A 269 -3.27 0.92 -16.19
CA VAL A 269 -2.88 -0.49 -16.42
C VAL A 269 -1.83 -0.59 -17.53
N GLY A 270 -0.75 -1.31 -17.24
CA GLY A 270 0.32 -1.62 -18.20
C GLY A 270 0.01 -2.85 -19.06
N PRO A 271 0.88 -3.20 -20.01
CA PRO A 271 0.67 -4.33 -20.92
C PRO A 271 0.55 -5.69 -20.23
N ASP A 272 1.16 -5.85 -19.06
CA ASP A 272 1.13 -7.11 -18.29
C ASP A 272 -0.13 -7.29 -17.44
N GLY A 273 -1.04 -6.30 -17.44
CA GLY A 273 -2.26 -6.28 -16.65
C GLY A 273 -2.06 -5.86 -15.20
N VAL A 274 -2.78 -6.50 -14.29
CA VAL A 274 -2.81 -6.22 -12.85
C VAL A 274 -2.73 -7.49 -12.00
N LEU A 275 -2.34 -7.32 -10.75
CA LEU A 275 -2.54 -8.28 -9.67
C LEU A 275 -3.68 -7.76 -8.78
N VAL A 276 -4.61 -8.63 -8.42
CA VAL A 276 -5.78 -8.31 -7.58
C VAL A 276 -5.82 -9.27 -6.41
N ARG A 277 -5.94 -8.75 -5.19
CA ARG A 277 -6.28 -9.54 -4.00
C ARG A 277 -7.55 -8.98 -3.38
N VAL A 278 -8.41 -9.89 -2.95
CA VAL A 278 -9.62 -9.56 -2.20
C VAL A 278 -9.47 -10.19 -0.82
N ASP A 279 -9.42 -9.37 0.21
CA ASP A 279 -9.36 -9.81 1.60
C ASP A 279 -10.77 -9.65 2.20
N ALA A 280 -11.33 -10.75 2.72
CA ALA A 280 -12.66 -10.76 3.34
C ALA A 280 -12.51 -11.08 4.83
N THR A 281 -13.13 -10.25 5.68
CA THR A 281 -13.05 -10.43 7.14
C THR A 281 -13.99 -11.52 7.67
N HIS A 282 -15.08 -11.82 6.96
CA HIS A 282 -16.11 -12.77 7.36
C HIS A 282 -16.77 -13.41 6.13
N ASP A 283 -17.14 -14.70 6.25
CA ASP A 283 -17.90 -15.51 5.27
C ASP A 283 -17.25 -15.73 3.89
N PRO A 284 -17.63 -16.80 3.16
CA PRO A 284 -17.15 -16.98 1.79
C PRO A 284 -17.71 -15.87 0.90
N VAL A 285 -16.84 -14.96 0.47
CA VAL A 285 -17.18 -13.93 -0.51
C VAL A 285 -16.90 -14.45 -1.92
N ARG A 286 -17.90 -14.34 -2.80
CA ARG A 286 -17.67 -14.46 -4.24
C ARG A 286 -17.27 -13.09 -4.76
N ALA A 287 -16.22 -13.04 -5.57
CA ALA A 287 -15.71 -11.79 -6.11
C ALA A 287 -15.39 -11.95 -7.60
N ALA A 288 -15.65 -10.90 -8.37
CA ALA A 288 -15.25 -10.78 -9.76
C ALA A 288 -14.88 -9.34 -10.07
N TYR A 289 -14.08 -9.15 -11.12
CA TYR A 289 -13.82 -7.83 -11.65
C TYR A 289 -13.76 -7.85 -13.18
N SER A 290 -13.95 -6.68 -13.77
CA SER A 290 -13.63 -6.40 -15.16
C SER A 290 -12.72 -5.19 -15.31
N LEU A 291 -11.94 -5.19 -16.38
CA LEU A 291 -11.12 -4.08 -16.83
C LEU A 291 -11.54 -3.73 -18.26
N LEU A 292 -11.95 -2.48 -18.46
CA LEU A 292 -12.33 -1.93 -19.76
C LEU A 292 -11.65 -0.59 -20.00
N PRO A 293 -11.36 -0.19 -21.25
CA PRO A 293 -10.91 1.16 -21.54
C PRO A 293 -11.83 2.21 -20.91
N SER A 294 -11.26 3.16 -20.15
CA SER A 294 -12.07 4.24 -19.58
C SER A 294 -12.67 5.06 -20.71
N THR A 295 -13.95 5.40 -20.57
CA THR A 295 -14.65 6.27 -21.53
C THR A 295 -14.23 7.74 -21.42
N GLY A 296 -13.37 8.09 -20.45
CA GLY A 296 -12.84 9.42 -20.23
C GLY A 296 -11.42 9.59 -20.78
N GLY A 297 -11.28 10.04 -22.03
CA GLY A 297 -9.97 10.36 -22.62
C GLY A 297 -9.99 10.99 -24.01
N GLY A 298 -11.09 11.64 -24.40
CA GLY A 298 -11.16 12.50 -25.57
C GLY A 298 -11.62 13.89 -25.17
N GLN A 299 -10.69 14.74 -24.74
CA GLN A 299 -10.82 16.19 -24.79
C GLN A 299 -9.61 16.75 -25.52
#